data_AF-A0A5E4B378-F1
#
_entry.id   AF-A0A5E4B378-F1
#
_cell.length_a   1.000
_cell.length_b   1.000
_cell.length_c   1.000
_cell.angle_alpha   90.00
_cell.angle_beta   90.00
_cell.angle_gamma   90.00
#
_symmetry.space_group_name_H-M   'P 1'
#
loop_
_entity.id
_entity.type
_entity.pdbx_description
1 polymer ?
#
loop_
_entity_poly.entity_id
_entity_poly.type
_entity_poly.pdbx_seq_one_letter_code
_entity_poly.pdbx_strand_id
1 'polypeptide(L)'
;MDSEIKEEIPVHEEFVLCGGVETQVLKCGPWDDLFNDQNVNRPKLLIFIIPGNPGFSSFYVPFAKALYSLTNRCFPVWTISHAGHALAPKDTKILTASEDANAQEIKDIYGLHGQIEHKLAFLRTHVPKEVKLMLIGHSIGSYIALQILKRAPELPVIHTFLLFPTIERMAESPNGRIATPFLCWFRYALYVTGYLLLKPCPEKIKSLIIRMGLQVMNLKTEFLQTNILQPFCLANAAYLGGQEMMQVVKRDDEIIKEHLSK
;
A
#
# COMPACT_ATOMS: atom_id res chain seq x y z
N MET A 1 16.57 24.01 29.75
CA MET A 1 16.26 23.70 28.33
C MET A 1 16.41 22.22 28.20
N ASP A 2 15.34 21.51 28.53
CA ASP A 2 15.32 20.07 28.45
C ASP A 2 15.38 19.70 26.97
N SER A 3 16.48 19.11 26.56
CA SER A 3 16.57 18.40 25.31
C SER A 3 15.55 17.27 25.38
N GLU A 4 14.36 17.49 24.83
CA GLU A 4 13.43 16.41 24.50
C GLU A 4 14.24 15.39 23.70
N ILE A 5 14.60 14.30 24.36
CA ILE A 5 15.06 13.09 23.69
C ILE A 5 13.87 12.74 22.80
N LYS A 6 13.95 13.05 21.50
CA LYS A 6 12.98 12.60 20.53
C LYS A 6 13.05 11.08 20.54
N GLU A 7 12.23 10.46 21.39
CA GLU A 7 12.00 9.03 21.37
C GLU A 7 11.73 8.64 19.92
N GLU A 8 12.53 7.70 19.43
CA GLU A 8 12.41 7.18 18.10
C GLU A 8 11.04 6.54 17.95
N ILE A 9 10.27 7.00 16.96
CA ILE A 9 8.93 6.46 16.71
C ILE A 9 9.10 5.04 16.14
N PRO A 10 8.58 4.00 16.82
CA PRO A 10 8.76 2.63 16.37
C PRO A 10 7.98 2.40 15.08
N VAL A 11 8.65 1.78 14.11
CA VAL A 11 8.03 1.28 12.88
C VAL A 11 8.47 -0.16 12.71
N HIS A 12 7.51 -1.07 12.72
CA HIS A 12 7.71 -2.50 12.55
C HIS A 12 7.40 -2.88 11.10
N GLU A 13 8.34 -3.57 10.47
CA GLU A 13 8.15 -4.19 9.17
C GLU A 13 7.79 -5.66 9.34
N GLU A 14 6.77 -6.11 8.62
CA GLU A 14 6.41 -7.51 8.52
C GLU A 14 5.99 -7.87 7.09
N PHE A 15 6.06 -9.16 6.79
CA PHE A 15 5.52 -9.74 5.56
C PHE A 15 4.43 -10.73 5.93
N VAL A 16 3.22 -10.49 5.42
CA VAL A 16 2.05 -11.33 5.66
C VAL A 16 1.69 -12.09 4.38
N LEU A 17 1.24 -13.33 4.51
CA LEU A 17 0.63 -14.06 3.40
C LEU A 17 -0.84 -13.65 3.29
N CYS A 18 -1.20 -12.88 2.27
CA CYS A 18 -2.57 -12.42 2.04
C CYS A 18 -3.00 -12.68 0.59
N GLY A 19 -4.14 -13.36 0.41
CA GLY A 19 -4.64 -13.71 -0.93
C GLY A 19 -3.70 -14.59 -1.76
N GLY A 20 -2.82 -15.37 -1.10
CA GLY A 20 -1.80 -16.21 -1.75
C GLY A 20 -0.49 -15.48 -2.09
N VAL A 21 -0.32 -14.22 -1.70
CA VAL A 21 0.90 -13.44 -1.97
C VAL A 21 1.49 -12.86 -0.70
N GLU A 22 2.81 -12.97 -0.57
CA GLU A 22 3.58 -12.28 0.47
C GLU A 22 3.51 -10.76 0.25
N THR A 23 3.00 -10.04 1.24
CA THR A 23 2.80 -8.61 1.15
C THR A 23 3.42 -7.90 2.34
N GLN A 24 4.20 -6.87 2.06
CA GLN A 24 4.83 -6.04 3.09
C GLN A 24 3.77 -5.15 3.76
N VAL A 25 3.83 -5.10 5.09
CA VAL A 25 3.07 -4.18 5.93
C VAL A 25 4.04 -3.43 6.83
N LEU A 26 3.86 -2.11 6.93
CA LEU A 26 4.60 -1.27 7.88
C LEU A 26 3.63 -0.77 8.93
N LYS A 27 3.96 -1.00 10.20
CA LYS A 27 3.13 -0.67 11.35
C LYS A 27 3.86 0.36 12.22
N CYS A 28 3.33 1.57 12.29
CA CYS A 28 3.87 2.67 13.09
C CYS A 28 3.13 2.76 14.43
N GLY A 29 3.90 2.80 15.53
CA GLY A 29 3.41 2.72 16.91
C GLY A 29 3.65 1.33 17.53
N PRO A 30 3.40 1.18 18.84
CA PRO A 30 3.71 -0.04 19.59
C PRO A 30 2.75 -1.21 19.31
N TRP A 31 1.65 -0.98 18.58
CA TRP A 31 0.63 -1.99 18.30
C TRP A 31 0.88 -2.66 16.95
N ASP A 32 1.56 -3.80 16.99
CA ASP A 32 1.80 -4.67 15.86
C ASP A 32 0.78 -5.81 15.74
N ASP A 33 0.23 -6.33 16.84
CA ASP A 33 -0.87 -7.32 16.85
C ASP A 33 -2.13 -6.76 17.53
N LEU A 34 -3.12 -6.36 16.73
CA LEU A 34 -4.38 -5.84 17.25
C LEU A 34 -5.27 -6.89 17.93
N PHE A 35 -5.07 -8.19 17.72
CA PHE A 35 -5.87 -9.24 18.35
C PHE A 35 -5.35 -9.63 19.73
N ASN A 36 -4.04 -9.83 19.84
CA ASN A 36 -3.44 -10.41 21.05
C ASN A 36 -2.83 -9.39 22.01
N ASP A 37 -2.74 -8.10 21.63
CA ASP A 37 -2.23 -7.09 22.55
C ASP A 37 -3.20 -6.88 23.73
N GLN A 38 -2.85 -7.47 24.88
CA GLN A 38 -3.61 -7.42 26.13
C GLN A 38 -3.38 -6.13 26.92
N ASN A 39 -2.70 -5.13 26.35
CA ASN A 39 -2.56 -3.84 27.00
C ASN A 39 -3.93 -3.20 27.28
N VAL A 40 -4.08 -2.63 28.48
CA VAL A 40 -5.26 -1.86 28.91
C VAL A 40 -5.56 -0.68 27.95
N ASN A 41 -4.56 -0.27 27.17
CA ASN A 41 -4.61 0.80 26.17
C ASN A 41 -4.72 0.28 24.72
N ARG A 42 -5.47 -0.80 24.46
CA ARG A 42 -5.73 -1.26 23.09
C ARG A 42 -6.32 -0.12 22.24
N PRO A 43 -5.79 0.14 21.03
CA PRO A 43 -6.23 1.26 20.23
C PRO A 43 -7.64 0.99 19.71
N LYS A 44 -8.53 1.98 19.86
CA LYS A 44 -9.93 1.91 19.39
C LYS A 44 -10.08 2.29 17.92
N LEU A 45 -9.02 2.80 17.30
CA LEU A 45 -8.99 3.29 15.93
C LEU A 45 -7.65 2.90 15.30
N LEU A 46 -7.71 2.39 14.08
CA LEU A 46 -6.57 2.17 13.21
C LEU A 46 -6.61 3.18 12.05
N ILE A 47 -5.49 3.89 11.82
CA ILE A 47 -5.28 4.67 10.61
C ILE A 47 -4.62 3.75 9.58
N PHE A 48 -5.29 3.52 8.45
CA PHE A 48 -4.86 2.57 7.43
C PHE A 48 -4.57 3.28 6.11
N ILE A 49 -3.30 3.27 5.70
CA ILE A 49 -2.81 3.91 4.48
C ILE A 49 -2.80 2.90 3.35
N ILE A 50 -3.48 3.24 2.26
CA ILE A 50 -3.47 2.52 1.00
C ILE A 50 -2.63 3.33 0.00
N PRO A 51 -1.46 2.79 -0.41
CA PRO A 51 -0.52 3.54 -1.25
C PRO A 51 -1.09 3.74 -2.66
N GLY A 52 -0.44 4.63 -3.41
CA GLY A 52 -0.61 4.70 -4.86
C GLY A 52 0.42 3.82 -5.57
N ASN A 53 0.38 3.74 -6.90
CA ASN A 53 1.40 3.06 -7.70
C ASN A 53 2.71 3.87 -7.69
N PRO A 54 3.93 3.29 -7.46
CA PRO A 54 4.32 1.87 -7.52
C PRO A 54 4.07 1.01 -6.26
N GLY A 55 3.22 1.40 -5.33
CA GLY A 55 2.64 0.52 -4.31
C GLY A 55 3.54 0.18 -3.11
N PHE A 56 4.71 0.84 -2.97
CA PHE A 56 5.63 0.61 -1.87
C PHE A 56 5.16 1.30 -0.58
N SER A 57 5.00 0.55 0.51
CA SER A 57 4.60 1.11 1.80
C SER A 57 5.71 1.97 2.43
N SER A 58 6.98 1.68 2.15
CA SER A 58 8.14 2.40 2.69
C SER A 58 8.16 3.90 2.35
N PHE A 59 7.56 4.30 1.23
CA PHE A 59 7.42 5.72 0.84
C PHE A 59 6.55 6.52 1.80
N TYR A 60 5.69 5.85 2.57
CA TYR A 60 4.75 6.48 3.48
C TYR A 60 5.26 6.52 4.92
N VAL A 61 6.44 5.96 5.24
CA VAL A 61 6.96 5.92 6.61
C VAL A 61 7.09 7.32 7.24
N PRO A 62 7.66 8.33 6.57
CA PRO A 62 7.71 9.68 7.13
C PRO A 62 6.31 10.26 7.41
N PHE A 63 5.36 9.99 6.52
CA PHE A 63 3.98 10.44 6.66
C PHE A 63 3.27 9.70 7.81
N ALA A 64 3.47 8.39 7.94
CA ALA A 64 2.93 7.59 9.04
C ALA A 64 3.49 8.04 10.40
N LYS A 65 4.80 8.29 10.50
CA LYS A 65 5.43 8.86 11.72
C LYS A 65 4.88 10.24 12.06
N ALA A 66 4.66 11.10 11.05
CA ALA A 66 4.06 12.41 11.25
C ALA A 66 2.62 12.31 11.76
N LEU A 67 1.78 11.45 11.15
CA LEU A 67 0.41 11.19 11.60
C LEU A 67 0.37 10.62 13.02
N TYR A 68 1.21 9.63 13.31
CA TYR A 68 1.33 9.06 14.65
C TYR A 68 1.69 10.14 15.70
N SER A 69 2.63 11.03 15.38
CA SER A 69 3.01 12.13 16.27
C SER A 69 1.86 13.13 16.47
N LEU A 70 1.23 13.56 15.37
CA LEU A 70 0.16 14.56 15.39
C LEU A 70 -1.13 14.06 16.04
N THR A 71 -1.31 12.75 16.13
CA THR A 71 -2.41 12.09 16.85
C THR A 71 -2.06 11.78 18.30
N ASN A 72 -1.08 12.48 18.87
CA ASN A 72 -0.58 12.28 20.24
C ASN A 72 -0.20 10.82 20.52
N ARG A 73 0.27 10.10 19.50
CA ARG A 73 0.69 8.69 19.59
C ARG A 73 -0.44 7.73 20.02
N CYS A 74 -1.71 8.13 19.89
CA CYS A 74 -2.86 7.38 20.38
C CYS A 74 -3.36 6.28 19.43
N PHE A 75 -3.06 6.38 18.13
CA PHE A 75 -3.61 5.47 17.12
C PHE A 75 -2.48 4.88 16.28
N PRO A 76 -2.41 3.54 16.12
CA PRO A 76 -1.47 2.94 15.19
C PRO A 76 -1.75 3.42 13.76
N VAL A 77 -0.67 3.53 12.99
CA VAL A 77 -0.74 3.87 11.56
C VAL A 77 -0.13 2.72 10.78
N TRP A 78 -0.97 1.98 10.04
CA TRP A 78 -0.52 0.85 9.23
C TRP A 78 -0.54 1.21 7.75
N THR A 79 0.47 0.77 7.01
CA THR A 79 0.55 0.92 5.56
C THR A 79 0.80 -0.44 4.93
N ILE A 80 -0.10 -0.89 4.06
CA ILE A 80 0.06 -2.12 3.30
C ILE A 80 0.60 -1.81 1.90
N SER A 81 1.60 -2.56 1.44
CA SER A 81 2.04 -2.48 0.04
C SER A 81 0.99 -3.04 -0.92
N HIS A 82 1.07 -2.70 -2.21
CA HIS A 82 0.30 -3.45 -3.20
C HIS A 82 0.86 -4.87 -3.35
N ALA A 83 -0.02 -5.87 -3.48
CA ALA A 83 0.37 -7.26 -3.59
C ALA A 83 1.31 -7.45 -4.78
N GLY A 84 2.45 -8.13 -4.58
CA GLY A 84 3.46 -8.36 -5.61
C GLY A 84 4.33 -7.15 -5.98
N HIS A 85 4.17 -6.00 -5.30
CA HIS A 85 5.03 -4.83 -5.52
C HIS A 85 6.23 -4.81 -4.57
N ALA A 86 6.22 -5.61 -3.51
CA ALA A 86 7.36 -5.83 -2.62
C ALA A 86 7.68 -7.33 -2.59
N LEU A 87 8.97 -7.67 -2.45
CA LEU A 87 9.42 -9.03 -2.17
C LEU A 87 9.94 -9.10 -0.74
N ALA A 88 9.65 -10.20 -0.07
CA ALA A 88 10.28 -10.52 1.21
C ALA A 88 11.79 -10.74 1.01
N PRO A 89 12.65 -10.20 1.88
CA PRO A 89 14.04 -10.65 1.94
C PRO A 89 14.12 -12.15 2.15
N LYS A 90 15.17 -12.79 1.63
CA LYS A 90 15.43 -14.21 1.88
C LYS A 90 15.45 -14.47 3.38
N ASP A 91 14.86 -15.59 3.80
CA ASP A 91 14.78 -16.05 5.20
C ASP A 91 13.88 -15.19 6.12
N THR A 92 13.09 -14.27 5.56
CA THR A 92 12.09 -13.53 6.36
C THR A 92 10.95 -14.46 6.75
N LYS A 93 10.60 -14.47 8.04
CA LYS A 93 9.42 -15.20 8.53
C LYS A 93 8.17 -14.57 7.93
N ILE A 94 7.46 -15.33 7.10
CA ILE A 94 6.16 -14.93 6.58
C ILE A 94 5.11 -15.23 7.65
N LEU A 95 4.36 -14.20 8.04
CA LEU A 95 3.24 -14.37 8.96
C LEU A 95 2.03 -14.88 8.19
N THR A 96 1.58 -16.08 8.51
CA THR A 96 0.26 -16.54 8.16
C THR A 96 -0.68 -16.07 9.26
N ALA A 97 -1.70 -15.27 8.93
CA ALA A 97 -2.86 -15.22 9.80
C ALA A 97 -3.38 -16.65 9.92
N SER A 98 -3.73 -17.07 11.15
CA SER A 98 -4.22 -18.40 11.55
C SER A 98 -4.59 -19.31 10.39
N GLU A 99 -3.99 -20.51 10.31
CA GLU A 99 -4.19 -21.57 9.29
C GLU A 99 -5.60 -21.62 8.66
N ASP A 100 -5.94 -20.64 7.83
CA ASP A 100 -7.13 -20.67 7.02
C ASP A 100 -6.73 -21.49 5.80
N ALA A 101 -6.88 -22.81 5.94
CA ALA A 101 -6.82 -23.76 4.83
C ALA A 101 -7.80 -23.40 3.68
N ASN A 102 -8.62 -22.36 3.87
CA ASN A 102 -9.58 -21.78 2.94
C ASN A 102 -9.22 -20.36 2.46
N ALA A 103 -7.99 -19.86 2.66
CA ALA A 103 -7.58 -18.57 2.11
C ALA A 103 -7.67 -18.63 0.57
N GLN A 104 -8.80 -18.18 0.05
CA GLN A 104 -9.15 -18.32 -1.36
C GLN A 104 -8.17 -17.48 -2.18
N GLU A 105 -7.49 -18.11 -3.14
CA GLU A 105 -6.61 -17.40 -4.06
C GLU A 105 -7.39 -16.27 -4.75
N ILE A 106 -6.86 -15.06 -4.67
CA ILE A 106 -7.51 -13.90 -5.28
C ILE A 106 -7.17 -13.91 -6.77
N LYS A 107 -8.19 -14.04 -7.61
CA LYS A 107 -8.03 -13.98 -9.07
C LYS A 107 -7.49 -12.62 -9.49
N ASP A 108 -6.47 -12.62 -10.36
CA ASP A 108 -5.81 -11.42 -10.87
C ASP A 108 -5.33 -10.49 -9.73
N ILE A 109 -4.72 -11.06 -8.68
CA ILE A 109 -4.27 -10.34 -7.47
C ILE A 109 -3.40 -9.10 -7.75
N TYR A 110 -2.65 -9.10 -8.86
CA TYR A 110 -1.80 -7.97 -9.28
C TYR A 110 -2.56 -6.89 -10.06
N GLY A 111 -3.75 -7.19 -10.58
CA GLY A 111 -4.64 -6.25 -11.26
C GLY A 111 -5.45 -5.39 -10.30
N LEU A 112 -6.12 -4.36 -10.81
CA LEU A 112 -6.84 -3.38 -9.99
C LEU A 112 -7.93 -4.03 -9.13
N HIS A 113 -8.71 -4.95 -9.70
CA HIS A 113 -9.73 -5.68 -8.96
C HIS A 113 -9.11 -6.57 -7.86
N GLY A 114 -8.08 -7.35 -8.20
CA GLY A 114 -7.40 -8.20 -7.22
C GLY A 114 -6.74 -7.38 -6.10
N GLN A 115 -6.21 -6.20 -6.40
CA GLN A 115 -5.69 -5.27 -5.42
C GLN A 115 -6.77 -4.70 -4.48
N ILE A 116 -8.03 -4.60 -4.90
CA ILE A 116 -9.14 -4.23 -4.02
C ILE A 116 -9.46 -5.40 -3.08
N GLU A 117 -9.68 -6.59 -3.64
CA GLU A 117 -9.99 -7.80 -2.87
C GLU A 117 -8.88 -8.14 -1.87
N HIS A 118 -7.62 -7.93 -2.25
CA HIS A 118 -6.47 -8.14 -1.38
C HIS A 118 -6.51 -7.23 -0.13
N LYS A 119 -6.85 -5.95 -0.29
CA LYS A 119 -6.95 -5.02 0.86
C LYS A 119 -8.16 -5.37 1.74
N LEU A 120 -9.26 -5.80 1.13
CA LEU A 120 -10.44 -6.28 1.85
C LEU A 120 -10.12 -7.54 2.67
N ALA A 121 -9.45 -8.52 2.06
CA ALA A 121 -9.01 -9.74 2.74
C ALA A 121 -8.10 -9.39 3.91
N PHE A 122 -7.09 -8.55 3.69
CA PHE A 122 -6.20 -8.11 4.76
C PHE A 122 -6.96 -7.47 5.94
N LEU A 123 -7.85 -6.52 5.67
CA LEU A 123 -8.60 -5.83 6.73
C LEU A 123 -9.50 -6.80 7.51
N ARG A 124 -10.19 -7.72 6.82
CA ARG A 124 -11.08 -8.71 7.47
C ARG A 124 -10.32 -9.69 8.35
N THR A 125 -9.09 -10.03 7.96
CA THR A 125 -8.26 -11.02 8.66
C THR A 125 -7.44 -10.39 9.79
N HIS A 126 -6.89 -9.19 9.59
CA HIS A 126 -5.90 -8.59 10.50
C HIS A 126 -6.45 -7.45 11.36
N VAL A 127 -7.67 -6.97 11.11
CA VAL A 127 -8.29 -5.91 11.90
C VAL A 127 -9.51 -6.44 12.66
N PRO A 128 -9.49 -6.42 14.02
CA PRO A 128 -10.63 -6.81 14.83
C PRO A 128 -11.86 -5.93 14.54
N LYS A 129 -13.06 -6.51 14.59
CA LYS A 129 -14.32 -5.83 14.24
C LYS A 129 -14.64 -4.64 15.16
N GLU A 130 -14.10 -4.63 16.38
CA GLU A 130 -14.31 -3.58 17.36
C GLU A 130 -13.42 -2.35 17.12
N VAL A 131 -12.37 -2.48 16.30
CA VAL A 131 -11.44 -1.40 15.98
C VAL A 131 -12.00 -0.58 14.83
N LYS A 132 -12.25 0.70 15.06
CA LYS A 132 -12.68 1.64 14.03
C LYS A 132 -11.58 1.85 13.00
N LEU A 133 -11.95 2.20 11.77
CA LEU A 133 -11.02 2.41 10.66
C LEU A 133 -11.06 3.85 10.16
N MET A 134 -9.89 4.44 9.97
CA MET A 134 -9.70 5.66 9.18
C MET A 134 -8.86 5.31 7.97
N LEU A 135 -9.45 5.37 6.78
CA LEU A 135 -8.77 5.04 5.54
C LEU A 135 -8.06 6.28 4.98
N ILE A 136 -6.84 6.11 4.49
CA ILE A 136 -6.12 7.15 3.74
C ILE A 136 -5.68 6.53 2.43
N GLY A 137 -6.33 6.90 1.32
CA GLY A 137 -5.98 6.43 -0.01
C GLY A 137 -5.20 7.48 -0.79
N HIS A 138 -4.01 7.15 -1.29
CA HIS A 138 -3.22 8.05 -2.14
C HIS A 138 -3.29 7.64 -3.62
N SER A 139 -3.54 8.58 -4.54
CA SER A 139 -3.62 8.31 -5.98
C SER A 139 -4.60 7.17 -6.27
N ILE A 140 -4.17 6.05 -6.87
CA ILE A 140 -5.03 4.88 -7.08
C ILE A 140 -5.53 4.26 -5.78
N GLY A 141 -4.79 4.42 -4.67
CA GLY A 141 -5.24 4.05 -3.34
C GLY A 141 -6.53 4.75 -2.93
N SER A 142 -6.83 5.94 -3.46
CA SER A 142 -8.11 6.63 -3.26
C SER A 142 -9.27 5.86 -3.91
N TYR A 143 -9.09 5.36 -5.14
CA TYR A 143 -10.09 4.52 -5.81
C TYR A 143 -10.29 3.21 -5.04
N ILE A 144 -9.21 2.58 -4.59
CA ILE A 144 -9.28 1.36 -3.77
C ILE A 144 -10.05 1.63 -2.46
N ALA A 145 -9.78 2.75 -1.78
CA ALA A 145 -10.51 3.14 -0.56
C ALA A 145 -12.02 3.29 -0.80
N LEU A 146 -12.42 3.95 -1.89
CA LEU A 146 -13.83 4.07 -2.28
C LEU A 146 -14.46 2.70 -2.58
N GLN A 147 -13.73 1.79 -3.22
CA GLN A 147 -14.21 0.44 -3.49
C GLN A 147 -14.33 -0.40 -2.20
N ILE A 148 -13.48 -0.17 -1.20
CA ILE A 148 -13.63 -0.78 0.13
C ILE A 148 -14.93 -0.33 0.78
N LEU A 149 -15.23 0.98 0.78
CA LEU A 149 -16.49 1.51 1.31
C LEU A 149 -17.71 0.88 0.63
N LYS A 150 -17.66 0.76 -0.71
CA LYS A 150 -18.73 0.16 -1.52
C LYS A 150 -18.96 -1.31 -1.24
N ARG A 151 -17.88 -2.10 -1.14
CA ARG A 151 -17.95 -3.58 -1.14
C ARG A 151 -17.95 -4.19 0.25
N ALA A 152 -17.54 -3.43 1.26
CA ALA A 152 -17.41 -3.90 2.63
C ALA A 152 -18.05 -2.92 3.63
N PRO A 153 -19.37 -2.69 3.54
CA PRO A 153 -20.08 -1.79 4.46
C PRO A 153 -20.05 -2.28 5.91
N GLU A 154 -19.71 -3.55 6.15
CA GLU A 154 -19.52 -4.13 7.48
C GLU A 154 -18.27 -3.62 8.19
N LEU A 155 -17.28 -3.09 7.45
CA LEU A 155 -16.07 -2.54 8.06
C LEU A 155 -16.40 -1.23 8.78
N PRO A 156 -15.95 -1.02 10.03
CA PRO A 156 -16.29 0.15 10.84
C PRO A 156 -15.48 1.40 10.43
N VAL A 157 -15.55 1.76 9.14
CA VAL A 157 -14.88 2.94 8.58
C VAL A 157 -15.60 4.20 9.04
N ILE A 158 -14.90 5.01 9.82
CA ILE A 158 -15.41 6.28 10.35
C ILE A 158 -15.04 7.47 9.48
N HIS A 159 -13.87 7.46 8.85
CA HIS A 159 -13.43 8.53 7.96
C HIS A 159 -12.57 8.01 6.80
N THR A 160 -12.63 8.67 5.65
CA THR A 160 -11.79 8.38 4.49
C THR A 160 -11.15 9.64 3.91
N PHE A 161 -9.81 9.70 3.92
CA PHE A 161 -9.05 10.78 3.28
C PHE A 161 -8.53 10.33 1.91
N LEU A 162 -8.88 11.09 0.87
CA LEU A 162 -8.42 10.84 -0.49
C LEU A 162 -7.30 11.84 -0.86
N LEU A 163 -6.05 11.37 -0.84
CA LEU A 163 -4.87 12.21 -1.13
C LEU A 163 -4.54 12.16 -2.62
N PHE A 164 -4.71 13.30 -3.31
CA PHE A 164 -4.47 13.43 -4.75
C PHE A 164 -5.21 12.34 -5.56
N PRO A 165 -6.55 12.33 -5.50
CA PRO A 165 -7.34 11.17 -5.89
C PRO A 165 -7.26 10.85 -7.39
N THR A 166 -6.90 9.60 -7.71
CA THR A 166 -7.05 9.02 -9.04
C THR A 166 -8.34 8.21 -9.08
N ILE A 167 -9.47 8.88 -9.32
CA ILE A 167 -10.83 8.28 -9.25
C ILE A 167 -11.64 8.43 -10.54
N GLU A 168 -11.13 9.16 -11.53
CA GLU A 168 -11.74 9.31 -12.84
C GLU A 168 -10.71 9.70 -13.91
N ARG A 169 -11.03 9.44 -15.17
CA ARG A 169 -10.33 9.92 -16.38
C ARG A 169 -8.81 9.77 -16.33
N MET A 170 -8.30 8.68 -15.76
CA MET A 170 -6.86 8.52 -15.53
C MET A 170 -6.07 8.57 -16.85
N ALA A 171 -6.52 7.85 -17.87
CA ALA A 171 -5.92 7.84 -19.21
C ALA A 171 -6.01 9.20 -19.95
N GLU A 172 -6.98 10.05 -19.61
CA GLU A 172 -7.18 11.34 -20.27
C GLU A 172 -6.32 12.46 -19.70
N SER A 173 -5.74 12.25 -18.51
CA SER A 173 -4.81 13.20 -17.89
C SER A 173 -3.57 13.43 -18.76
N PRO A 174 -2.88 14.59 -18.66
CA PRO A 174 -1.68 14.85 -19.46
C PRO A 174 -0.62 13.75 -19.37
N ASN A 175 -0.38 13.25 -18.15
CA ASN A 175 0.53 12.13 -17.91
C ASN A 175 -0.05 10.79 -18.38
N GLY A 176 -1.36 10.58 -18.20
CA GLY A 176 -2.06 9.37 -18.64
C GLY A 176 -2.00 9.16 -20.16
N ARG A 177 -2.16 10.23 -20.95
CA ARG A 177 -2.06 10.16 -22.41
C ARG A 177 -0.68 9.72 -22.89
N ILE A 178 0.37 10.12 -22.17
CA ILE A 178 1.75 9.72 -22.46
C ILE A 178 2.01 8.30 -21.97
N ALA A 179 1.54 7.94 -20.77
CA ALA A 179 1.83 6.67 -20.13
C ALA A 179 1.02 5.48 -20.69
N THR A 180 -0.21 5.72 -21.15
CA THR A 180 -1.15 4.68 -21.62
C THR A 180 -0.55 3.80 -22.73
N PRO A 181 0.08 4.35 -23.80
CA PRO A 181 0.74 3.51 -24.80
C PRO A 181 1.79 2.57 -24.20
N PHE A 182 2.61 3.04 -23.26
CA PHE A 182 3.67 2.21 -22.64
C PHE A 182 3.10 1.14 -21.70
N LEU A 183 2.11 1.50 -20.89
CA LEU A 183 1.54 0.61 -19.87
C LEU A 183 0.51 -0.38 -20.43
N CYS A 184 -0.19 -0.02 -21.51
CA CYS A 184 -1.26 -0.84 -22.08
C CYS A 184 -0.80 -1.56 -23.36
N TRP A 185 -0.24 -0.84 -24.33
CA TRP A 185 0.04 -1.38 -25.66
C TRP A 185 1.43 -2.00 -25.75
N PHE A 186 2.45 -1.33 -25.21
CA PHE A 186 3.84 -1.77 -25.24
C PHE A 186 4.30 -2.47 -23.95
N ARG A 187 3.35 -2.92 -23.10
CA ARG A 187 3.65 -3.48 -21.78
C ARG A 187 4.63 -4.65 -21.80
N TYR A 188 4.52 -5.55 -22.78
CA TYR A 188 5.44 -6.69 -22.88
C TYR A 188 6.85 -6.26 -23.28
N ALA A 189 6.98 -5.24 -24.13
CA ALA A 189 8.27 -4.65 -24.45
C ALA A 189 8.88 -4.00 -23.20
N LEU A 190 8.08 -3.27 -22.41
CA LEU A 190 8.51 -2.72 -21.12
C LEU A 190 9.00 -3.82 -20.15
N TYR A 191 8.27 -4.94 -20.05
CA TYR A 191 8.65 -6.03 -19.15
C TYR A 191 9.95 -6.71 -19.60
N VAL A 192 10.07 -7.02 -20.89
CA VAL A 192 11.26 -7.67 -21.45
C VAL A 192 12.49 -6.76 -21.30
N THR A 193 12.37 -5.49 -21.67
CA THR A 193 13.47 -4.52 -21.54
C THR A 193 13.87 -4.32 -20.09
N GLY A 194 12.91 -4.12 -19.16
CA GLY A 194 13.18 -4.01 -17.73
C GLY A 194 13.89 -5.24 -17.17
N TYR A 195 13.45 -6.44 -17.57
CA TYR A 195 14.10 -7.69 -17.18
C TYR A 195 15.54 -7.78 -17.68
N LEU A 196 15.78 -7.53 -18.97
CA LEU A 196 17.10 -7.63 -19.59
C LEU A 196 18.08 -6.59 -19.03
N LEU A 197 17.61 -5.41 -18.65
CA LEU A 197 18.45 -4.36 -18.07
C LEU A 197 18.70 -4.56 -16.58
N LEU A 198 17.66 -4.87 -15.80
CA LEU A 198 17.75 -4.88 -14.35
C LEU A 198 18.18 -6.22 -13.77
N LYS A 199 17.89 -7.35 -14.43
CA LYS A 199 18.31 -8.67 -13.92
C LYS A 199 19.84 -8.82 -13.84
N PRO A 200 20.64 -8.47 -14.88
CA PRO A 200 22.10 -8.58 -14.81
C PRO A 200 22.76 -7.42 -14.04
N CYS A 201 22.01 -6.36 -13.73
CA CYS A 201 22.54 -5.18 -13.05
C CYS A 201 22.98 -5.54 -11.60
N PRO A 202 24.23 -5.21 -11.20
CA PRO A 202 24.68 -5.40 -9.82
C PRO A 202 23.84 -4.66 -8.79
N GLU A 203 23.56 -5.29 -7.64
CA GLU A 203 22.76 -4.70 -6.55
C GLU A 203 23.31 -3.36 -6.04
N LYS A 204 24.63 -3.17 -6.07
CA LYS A 204 25.26 -1.88 -5.70
C LYS A 204 24.81 -0.74 -6.61
N ILE A 205 24.65 -1.01 -7.91
CA ILE A 205 24.20 -0.01 -8.89
C ILE A 205 22.71 0.25 -8.70
N LYS A 206 21.89 -0.79 -8.52
CA LYS A 206 20.47 -0.63 -8.20
C LYS A 206 20.26 0.21 -6.94
N SER A 207 21.00 -0.10 -5.88
CA SER A 207 20.96 0.64 -4.61
C SER A 207 21.37 2.11 -4.80
N LEU A 208 22.39 2.39 -5.61
CA LEU A 208 22.77 3.76 -5.95
C LEU A 208 21.66 4.50 -6.70
N ILE A 209 21.05 3.87 -7.72
CA ILE A 209 19.94 4.45 -8.48
C ILE A 209 18.74 4.74 -7.56
N ILE A 210 18.38 3.78 -6.70
CA ILE A 210 17.31 3.95 -5.71
C ILE A 210 17.61 5.13 -4.79
N ARG A 211 18.84 5.20 -4.25
CA ARG A 211 19.24 6.29 -3.36
C ARG A 211 19.18 7.65 -4.04
N MET A 212 19.65 7.75 -5.29
CA MET A 212 19.56 8.98 -6.08
C MET A 212 18.10 9.37 -6.34
N GLY A 213 17.25 8.41 -6.72
CA GLY A 213 15.81 8.64 -6.93
C GLY A 213 15.12 9.13 -5.67
N LEU A 214 15.37 8.48 -4.53
CA LEU A 214 14.82 8.89 -3.23
C LEU A 214 15.27 10.31 -2.83
N GLN A 215 16.53 10.68 -3.09
CA GLN A 215 17.03 12.02 -2.85
C GLN A 215 16.32 13.07 -3.70
N VAL A 216 16.11 12.80 -5.00
CA VAL A 216 15.36 13.68 -5.90
C VAL A 216 13.91 13.85 -5.43
N MET A 217 13.30 12.79 -4.90
CA MET A 217 11.95 12.81 -4.34
C MET A 217 11.89 13.40 -2.92
N ASN A 218 13.02 13.80 -2.33
CA ASN A 218 13.16 14.24 -0.94
C ASN A 218 12.56 13.26 0.08
N LEU A 219 12.61 11.96 -0.24
CA LEU A 219 12.12 10.87 0.60
C LEU A 219 13.26 10.31 1.44
N LYS A 220 13.15 10.47 2.76
CA LYS A 220 14.00 9.79 3.74
C LYS A 220 13.28 8.51 4.18
N THR A 221 13.67 7.36 3.65
CA THR A 221 13.16 6.06 4.11
C THR A 221 14.25 5.32 4.87
N GLU A 222 13.90 4.84 6.05
CA GLU A 222 14.73 3.95 6.88
C GLU A 222 14.70 2.51 6.32
N PHE A 223 13.66 2.18 5.55
CA PHE A 223 13.46 0.87 4.93
C PHE A 223 13.85 0.98 3.45
N LEU A 224 15.15 0.81 3.19
CA LEU A 224 15.69 0.86 1.83
C LEU A 224 15.45 -0.51 1.16
N GLN A 225 14.28 -0.69 0.55
CA GLN A 225 14.00 -1.89 -0.21
C GLN A 225 14.91 -1.95 -1.44
N THR A 226 15.87 -2.87 -1.42
CA THR A 226 16.62 -3.30 -2.62
C THR A 226 15.69 -3.87 -3.70
N ASN A 227 14.44 -4.18 -3.33
CA ASN A 227 13.46 -4.81 -4.18
C ASN A 227 12.70 -3.84 -5.10
N ILE A 228 12.85 -2.51 -4.93
CA ILE A 228 12.16 -1.50 -5.76
C ILE A 228 12.45 -1.70 -7.27
N LEU A 229 13.67 -2.11 -7.61
CA LEU A 229 14.11 -2.33 -8.99
C LEU A 229 14.08 -3.81 -9.41
N GLN A 230 13.31 -4.65 -8.71
CA GLN A 230 13.13 -6.04 -9.12
C GLN A 230 12.20 -6.10 -10.34
N PRO A 231 12.59 -6.79 -11.43
CA PRO A 231 11.78 -6.84 -12.65
C PRO A 231 10.34 -7.29 -12.41
N PHE A 232 10.13 -8.25 -11.50
CA PHE A 232 8.80 -8.74 -11.15
C PHE A 232 7.92 -7.66 -10.52
N CYS A 233 8.43 -6.93 -9.53
CA CYS A 233 7.69 -5.85 -8.87
C CYS A 233 7.36 -4.71 -9.83
N LEU A 234 8.31 -4.34 -10.70
CA LEU A 234 8.09 -3.32 -11.72
C LEU A 234 7.07 -3.75 -12.77
N ALA A 235 7.08 -5.02 -13.18
CA ALA A 235 6.08 -5.56 -14.09
C ALA A 235 4.68 -5.53 -13.47
N ASN A 236 4.53 -5.87 -12.19
CA ASN A 236 3.27 -5.78 -11.46
C ASN A 236 2.78 -4.33 -11.31
N ALA A 237 3.68 -3.40 -10.98
CA ALA A 237 3.36 -1.98 -10.90
C ALA A 237 2.92 -1.42 -12.26
N ALA A 238 3.59 -1.80 -13.35
CA ALA A 238 3.19 -1.41 -14.69
C ALA A 238 1.87 -2.08 -15.12
N TYR A 239 1.64 -3.34 -14.73
CA TYR A 239 0.41 -4.06 -15.00
C TYR A 239 -0.79 -3.40 -14.30
N LEU A 240 -0.65 -3.09 -13.01
CA LEU A 240 -1.64 -2.34 -12.26
C LEU A 240 -1.88 -0.99 -12.92
N GLY A 241 -0.83 -0.22 -13.20
CA GLY A 241 -0.92 1.07 -13.88
C GLY A 241 -1.66 1.00 -15.22
N GLY A 242 -1.46 -0.06 -16.00
CA GLY A 242 -2.22 -0.31 -17.22
C GLY A 242 -3.70 -0.56 -16.97
N GLN A 243 -4.07 -1.27 -15.90
CA GLN A 243 -5.47 -1.44 -15.50
C GLN A 243 -6.09 -0.14 -14.96
N GLU A 244 -5.33 0.68 -14.25
CA GLU A 244 -5.78 2.00 -13.79
C GLU A 244 -6.25 2.87 -14.96
N MET A 245 -5.43 2.95 -16.02
CA MET A 245 -5.73 3.71 -17.24
C MET A 245 -7.05 3.25 -17.89
N MET A 246 -7.29 1.94 -17.90
CA MET A 246 -8.44 1.35 -18.61
C MET A 246 -9.72 1.33 -17.79
N GLN A 247 -9.64 1.24 -16.46
CA GLN A 247 -10.80 1.01 -15.60
C GLN A 247 -11.22 2.25 -14.81
N VAL A 248 -10.28 3.15 -14.47
CA VAL A 248 -10.58 4.37 -13.70
C VAL A 248 -11.01 5.49 -14.66
N VAL A 249 -12.17 5.28 -15.29
CA VAL A 249 -12.70 6.15 -16.35
C VAL A 249 -13.71 7.15 -15.80
N LYS A 250 -14.75 6.66 -15.11
CA LYS A 250 -15.82 7.50 -14.57
C LYS A 250 -15.78 7.52 -13.05
N ARG A 251 -15.99 8.71 -12.47
CA ARG A 251 -16.16 8.88 -11.04
C ARG A 251 -17.43 8.17 -10.54
N ASP A 252 -17.31 7.45 -9.44
CA ASP A 252 -18.44 6.82 -8.76
C ASP A 252 -19.16 7.85 -7.85
N ASP A 253 -19.97 8.72 -8.47
CA ASP A 253 -20.68 9.80 -7.78
C ASP A 253 -21.65 9.30 -6.70
N GLU A 254 -22.23 8.11 -6.89
CA GLU A 254 -23.19 7.52 -5.98
C GLU A 254 -22.52 7.18 -4.64
N ILE A 255 -21.38 6.47 -4.70
CA ILE A 255 -20.63 6.08 -3.51
C ILE A 255 -20.05 7.28 -2.77
N ILE A 256 -19.54 8.27 -3.52
CA ILE A 256 -19.05 9.50 -2.91
C ILE A 256 -20.19 10.19 -2.16
N LYS A 257 -21.36 10.33 -2.79
CA LYS A 257 -22.52 10.99 -2.18
C LYS A 257 -23.03 10.23 -0.95
N GLU A 258 -23.10 8.91 -1.02
CA GLU A 258 -23.52 8.05 0.10
C GLU A 258 -22.60 8.18 1.31
N HIS A 259 -21.31 8.39 1.09
CA HIS A 259 -20.31 8.45 2.14
C HIS A 259 -19.70 9.83 2.37
N LEU A 260 -20.37 10.92 1.97
CA LEU A 260 -19.88 12.30 2.20
C LEU A 260 -19.58 12.60 3.68
N SER A 261 -20.25 11.92 4.61
CA SER A 261 -20.04 12.09 6.04
C SER A 261 -18.88 11.25 6.60
N LYS A 262 -18.21 10.43 5.77
CA LYS A 262 -17.08 9.57 6.14
C LYS A 262 -15.82 10.04 5.39
#